data_AF-A0A6A2YHP6-F1
#
_entry.id   AF-A0A6A2YHP6-F1
#
_cell.length_a   1.000
_cell.length_b   1.000
_cell.length_c   1.000
_cell.angle_alpha   90.00
_cell.angle_beta   90.00
_cell.angle_gamma   90.00
#
_symmetry.space_group_name_H-M   'P 1'
#
loop_
_entity.id
_entity.type
_entity.pdbx_description
1 polymer ?
#
loop_
_entity_poly.entity_id
_entity_poly.type
_entity_poly.pdbx_seq_one_letter_code
_entity_poly.pdbx_strand_id
1 'polypeptide(L)'
;MPSQKIETGHQDTVHDVAMDFYGHQGPVWQVAWAHPKFGSLLASCCYDGRVIIWKEGNQNEWSQAHMFDEHKSSVNLIAWAPHELGLCLACGSSDGNISVFTSRADGGWDVSRIDQAHPVGVTSVSWAPSTAPGALVGSGLLDPVQKLCSGGCDNTVKVWKLYNGTWKMDCFPALQMHTDWVRDVAWAPNLGLPKSTIASASQDGKVIIWTVAKEGDQWEGKVLHDFGTPVWRVSWSLTGNILAVADGNNNVTLWKEAVDGEWQQVTVVEP
;
A
#
# COMPACT_ATOMS: atom_id res chain seq x y z
N MET A 1 -29.04 3.16 -37.41
CA MET A 1 -28.82 4.56 -36.98
C MET A 1 -27.33 4.70 -36.68
N PRO A 2 -26.60 5.64 -37.30
CA PRO A 2 -25.17 5.77 -37.06
C PRO A 2 -24.92 6.37 -35.67
N SER A 3 -23.91 5.86 -34.96
CA SER A 3 -23.47 6.32 -33.64
C SER A 3 -22.91 7.74 -33.72
N GLN A 4 -23.42 8.64 -32.88
CA GLN A 4 -22.84 9.95 -32.66
C GLN A 4 -21.51 9.80 -31.92
N LYS A 5 -20.40 10.18 -32.57
CA LYS A 5 -19.16 10.51 -31.87
C LYS A 5 -19.37 11.83 -31.12
N ILE A 6 -19.21 11.79 -29.80
CA ILE A 6 -19.07 13.01 -28.99
C ILE A 6 -17.58 13.34 -29.03
N GLU A 7 -17.20 14.33 -29.83
CA GLU A 7 -15.85 14.87 -29.84
C GLU A 7 -15.68 15.77 -28.62
N THR A 8 -15.14 15.23 -27.53
CA THR A 8 -14.54 16.03 -26.46
C THR A 8 -13.18 16.48 -26.96
N GLY A 9 -12.98 17.79 -27.12
CA GLY A 9 -11.77 18.42 -27.65
C GLY A 9 -10.50 18.29 -26.78
N HIS A 10 -10.35 17.19 -26.03
CA HIS A 10 -9.07 16.77 -25.48
C HIS A 10 -8.32 15.98 -26.55
N GLN A 11 -7.10 16.42 -26.87
CA GLN A 11 -6.11 15.53 -27.48
C GLN A 11 -5.66 14.56 -26.38
N ASP A 12 -6.49 13.56 -26.10
CA ASP A 12 -6.02 12.36 -25.42
C ASP A 12 -4.92 11.80 -26.32
N THR A 13 -3.69 11.87 -25.83
CA THR A 13 -2.62 11.07 -26.42
C THR A 13 -3.03 9.64 -26.13
N VAL A 14 -3.72 9.01 -27.07
CA VAL A 14 -4.04 7.58 -27.01
C VAL A 14 -2.67 6.89 -27.02
N HIS A 15 -2.15 6.59 -25.84
CA HIS A 15 -1.04 5.68 -25.72
C HIS A 15 -1.52 4.38 -26.35
N ASP A 16 -0.83 3.91 -27.39
CA ASP A 16 -1.11 2.60 -27.98
C ASP A 16 -1.11 1.57 -26.84
N VAL A 17 -2.20 0.83 -26.73
CA VAL A 17 -2.34 -0.24 -25.74
C VAL A 17 -1.24 -1.25 -26.01
N ALA A 18 -0.27 -1.32 -25.10
CA ALA A 18 0.85 -2.25 -25.24
C ALA A 18 0.39 -3.71 -25.09
N MET A 19 -0.60 -3.96 -24.21
CA MET A 19 -1.21 -5.28 -23.99
C MET A 19 -2.46 -5.18 -23.11
N ASP A 20 -3.43 -6.08 -23.34
CA ASP A 20 -4.64 -6.25 -22.50
C ASP A 20 -4.60 -7.58 -21.75
N PHE A 21 -4.85 -7.53 -20.44
CA PHE A 21 -4.93 -8.71 -19.57
C PHE A 21 -6.39 -9.00 -19.20
N TYR A 22 -6.88 -10.16 -19.62
CA TYR A 22 -8.21 -10.65 -19.25
C TYR A 22 -8.07 -11.84 -18.28
N GLY A 23 -8.71 -11.74 -17.11
CA GLY A 23 -8.66 -12.81 -16.10
C GLY A 23 -9.57 -12.56 -14.90
N HIS A 24 -9.76 -11.28 -14.55
CA HIS A 24 -10.64 -10.85 -13.47
C HIS A 24 -12.11 -10.82 -13.89
N GLN A 25 -13.00 -11.19 -12.96
CA GLN A 25 -14.46 -11.21 -13.15
C GLN A 25 -15.15 -9.94 -12.61
N GLY A 26 -14.35 -8.94 -12.21
CA GLY A 26 -14.83 -7.69 -11.65
C GLY A 26 -13.84 -6.54 -11.88
N PRO A 27 -14.14 -5.34 -11.34
CA PRO A 27 -13.22 -4.22 -11.41
C PRO A 27 -11.91 -4.54 -10.66
N VAL A 28 -10.80 -4.23 -11.30
CA VAL A 28 -9.46 -4.31 -10.71
C VAL A 28 -9.26 -3.09 -9.83
N TRP A 29 -8.91 -3.30 -8.56
CA TRP A 29 -8.74 -2.22 -7.58
C TRP A 29 -7.34 -1.63 -7.61
N GLN A 30 -6.33 -2.48 -7.72
CA GLN A 30 -4.94 -2.06 -7.72
C GLN A 30 -4.07 -3.03 -8.50
N VAL A 31 -3.00 -2.47 -9.07
CA VAL A 31 -1.89 -3.19 -9.67
C VAL A 31 -0.59 -2.78 -9.01
N ALA A 32 0.37 -3.70 -8.91
CA ALA A 32 1.66 -3.43 -8.32
C ALA A 32 2.78 -4.21 -9.03
N TRP A 33 3.83 -3.52 -9.44
CA TRP A 33 5.02 -4.13 -10.03
C TRP A 33 5.93 -4.69 -8.95
N ALA A 34 6.44 -5.90 -9.17
CA ALA A 34 7.47 -6.45 -8.30
C ALA A 34 8.83 -5.83 -8.60
N HIS A 35 9.78 -6.00 -7.68
CA HIS A 35 11.13 -5.52 -7.87
C HIS A 35 11.83 -6.25 -9.04
N PRO A 36 12.55 -5.56 -9.95
CA PRO A 36 13.13 -6.14 -11.17
C PRO A 36 14.14 -7.25 -10.93
N LYS A 37 14.67 -7.36 -9.70
CA LYS A 37 15.53 -8.48 -9.26
C LYS A 37 14.84 -9.86 -9.45
N PHE A 38 13.52 -9.90 -9.45
CA PHE A 38 12.73 -11.13 -9.61
C PHE A 38 12.19 -11.31 -11.04
N GLY A 39 12.64 -10.47 -11.98
CA GLY A 39 12.10 -10.37 -13.33
C GLY A 39 10.89 -9.43 -13.41
N SER A 40 10.30 -9.34 -14.61
CA SER A 40 9.09 -8.56 -14.83
C SER A 40 7.87 -9.32 -14.31
N LEU A 41 7.44 -8.96 -13.10
CA LEU A 41 6.24 -9.49 -12.46
C LEU A 41 5.28 -8.34 -12.15
N LEU A 42 4.01 -8.56 -12.41
CA LEU A 42 2.92 -7.64 -12.12
C LEU A 42 1.86 -8.37 -11.29
N ALA A 43 1.49 -7.82 -10.14
CA ALA A 43 0.34 -8.30 -9.38
C ALA A 43 -0.87 -7.41 -9.65
N SER A 44 -2.05 -8.02 -9.62
CA SER A 44 -3.34 -7.33 -9.76
C SER A 44 -4.35 -7.91 -8.78
N CYS A 45 -5.15 -7.05 -8.15
CA CYS A 45 -6.22 -7.47 -7.25
C CYS A 45 -7.58 -6.95 -7.69
N CYS A 46 -8.62 -7.73 -7.39
CA CYS A 46 -9.95 -7.51 -7.94
C CYS A 46 -11.04 -7.64 -6.88
N TYR A 47 -12.18 -7.05 -7.21
CA TYR A 47 -13.43 -7.18 -6.47
C TYR A 47 -13.93 -8.64 -6.35
N ASP A 48 -13.56 -9.51 -7.28
CA ASP A 48 -13.93 -10.93 -7.26
C ASP A 48 -13.22 -11.74 -6.15
N GLY A 49 -12.31 -11.11 -5.38
CA GLY A 49 -11.55 -11.74 -4.31
C GLY A 49 -10.22 -12.34 -4.77
N ARG A 50 -9.91 -12.27 -6.07
CA ARG A 50 -8.72 -12.88 -6.64
C ARG A 50 -7.54 -11.93 -6.70
N VAL A 51 -6.37 -12.51 -6.53
CA VAL A 51 -5.09 -11.86 -6.80
C VAL A 51 -4.37 -12.66 -7.88
N ILE A 52 -4.06 -12.01 -8.99
CA ILE A 52 -3.37 -12.64 -10.13
C ILE A 52 -1.97 -12.06 -10.25
N ILE A 53 -0.97 -12.94 -10.35
CA ILE A 53 0.41 -12.61 -10.69
C ILE A 53 0.63 -12.91 -12.16
N TRP A 54 1.00 -11.88 -12.89
CA TRP A 54 1.41 -11.92 -14.29
C TRP A 54 2.93 -11.93 -14.37
N LYS A 55 3.47 -12.75 -15.28
CA LYS A 55 4.90 -12.85 -15.54
C LYS A 55 5.17 -12.66 -17.01
N GLU A 56 6.20 -11.86 -17.30
CA GLU A 56 6.75 -11.75 -18.64
C GLU A 56 7.62 -12.98 -18.96
N GLY A 57 7.29 -13.65 -20.06
CA GLY A 57 8.08 -14.70 -20.67
C GLY A 57 9.05 -14.15 -21.71
N ASN A 58 9.47 -15.00 -22.65
CA ASN A 58 10.31 -14.58 -23.75
C ASN A 58 9.49 -13.74 -24.75
N GLN A 59 10.13 -12.77 -25.42
CA GLN A 59 9.53 -11.94 -26.48
C GLN A 59 8.31 -11.09 -26.04
N ASN A 60 8.30 -10.59 -24.80
CA ASN A 60 7.19 -9.82 -24.21
C ASN A 60 5.86 -10.59 -24.17
N GLU A 61 5.88 -11.93 -24.17
CA GLU A 61 4.66 -12.72 -23.95
C GLU A 61 4.35 -12.76 -22.45
N TRP A 62 3.26 -12.10 -22.07
CA TRP A 62 2.79 -12.11 -20.68
C TRP A 62 1.81 -13.26 -20.45
N SER A 63 2.00 -13.95 -19.32
CA SER A 63 1.13 -15.05 -18.91
C SER A 63 0.75 -14.95 -17.45
N GLN A 64 -0.40 -15.53 -17.10
CA GLN A 64 -0.80 -15.72 -15.71
C GLN A 64 0.11 -16.79 -15.07
N ALA A 65 1.01 -16.35 -14.20
CA ALA A 65 1.92 -17.24 -13.49
C ALA A 65 1.21 -17.93 -12.32
N HIS A 66 0.48 -17.16 -11.52
CA HIS A 66 -0.26 -17.67 -10.37
C HIS A 66 -1.56 -16.91 -10.15
N MET A 67 -2.53 -17.59 -9.56
CA MET A 67 -3.81 -17.03 -9.14
C MET A 67 -4.11 -17.50 -7.72
N PHE A 68 -4.38 -16.54 -6.84
CA PHE A 68 -4.82 -16.78 -5.47
C PHE A 68 -6.31 -16.47 -5.36
N ASP A 69 -7.08 -17.42 -4.83
CA ASP A 69 -8.54 -17.35 -4.65
C ASP A 69 -8.90 -17.76 -3.20
N GLU A 70 -8.17 -17.18 -2.25
CA GLU A 70 -8.29 -17.51 -0.81
C GLU A 70 -9.28 -16.59 -0.07
N HIS A 71 -9.51 -15.39 -0.61
CA HIS A 71 -10.34 -14.37 0.03
C HIS A 71 -11.82 -14.54 -0.35
N LYS A 72 -12.70 -14.35 0.63
CA LYS A 72 -14.16 -14.51 0.44
C LYS A 72 -14.85 -13.25 -0.07
N SER A 73 -14.11 -12.15 -0.17
CA SER A 73 -14.61 -10.83 -0.52
C SER A 73 -13.54 -10.05 -1.29
N SER A 74 -13.92 -8.87 -1.77
CA SER A 74 -13.09 -7.97 -2.56
C SER A 74 -11.73 -7.70 -1.94
N VAL A 75 -10.66 -7.88 -2.73
CA VAL A 75 -9.30 -7.50 -2.37
C VAL A 75 -9.06 -6.06 -2.80
N ASN A 76 -8.97 -5.17 -1.81
CA ASN A 76 -8.97 -3.73 -2.04
C ASN A 76 -7.57 -3.18 -2.38
N LEU A 77 -6.52 -3.81 -1.84
CA LEU A 77 -5.15 -3.33 -2.02
C LEU A 77 -4.13 -4.47 -1.98
N ILE A 78 -3.06 -4.28 -2.76
CA ILE A 78 -1.88 -5.16 -2.79
C ILE A 78 -0.59 -4.35 -2.68
N ALA A 79 0.39 -4.91 -1.97
CA ALA A 79 1.71 -4.31 -1.83
C ALA A 79 2.81 -5.37 -1.85
N TRP A 80 3.81 -5.18 -2.71
CA TRP A 80 5.03 -6.00 -2.70
C TRP A 80 5.94 -5.60 -1.55
N ALA A 81 6.54 -6.58 -0.90
CA ALA A 81 7.55 -6.36 0.13
C ALA A 81 8.85 -5.82 -0.49
N PRO A 82 9.66 -5.09 0.31
CA PRO A 82 11.04 -4.78 -0.04
C PRO A 82 11.83 -6.03 -0.47
N HIS A 83 12.61 -5.89 -1.53
CA HIS A 83 13.30 -7.02 -2.18
C HIS A 83 14.33 -7.73 -1.30
N GLU A 84 14.77 -7.13 -0.19
CA GLU A 84 15.63 -7.75 0.82
C GLU A 84 14.90 -8.82 1.63
N LEU A 85 13.57 -8.76 1.70
CA LEU A 85 12.72 -9.77 2.36
C LEU A 85 12.40 -10.97 1.46
N GLY A 86 12.80 -10.91 0.19
CA GLY A 86 12.39 -11.87 -0.83
C GLY A 86 11.19 -11.40 -1.64
N LEU A 87 10.63 -12.30 -2.45
CA LEU A 87 9.45 -12.02 -3.26
C LEU A 87 8.20 -12.33 -2.42
N CYS A 88 7.70 -11.30 -1.72
CA CYS A 88 6.52 -11.39 -0.87
C CYS A 88 5.46 -10.37 -1.30
N LEU A 89 4.19 -10.77 -1.32
CA LEU A 89 3.04 -9.93 -1.67
C LEU A 89 2.04 -9.94 -0.52
N ALA A 90 1.71 -8.77 0.02
CA ALA A 90 0.61 -8.61 0.97
C ALA A 90 -0.65 -8.16 0.24
N CYS A 91 -1.80 -8.68 0.66
CA CYS A 91 -3.11 -8.26 0.17
C CYS A 91 -4.08 -8.06 1.33
N GLY A 92 -4.83 -6.95 1.27
CA GLY A 92 -5.88 -6.62 2.22
C GLY A 92 -7.25 -6.86 1.60
N SER A 93 -8.09 -7.64 2.28
CA SER A 93 -9.44 -7.96 1.81
C SER A 93 -10.53 -7.35 2.69
N SER A 94 -11.67 -7.10 2.07
CA SER A 94 -12.91 -6.70 2.73
C SER A 94 -13.48 -7.80 3.64
N ASP A 95 -12.96 -9.03 3.57
CA ASP A 95 -13.30 -10.10 4.52
C ASP A 95 -12.69 -9.90 5.93
N GLY A 96 -11.85 -8.87 6.08
CA GLY A 96 -11.21 -8.49 7.33
C GLY A 96 -9.87 -9.16 7.59
N ASN A 97 -9.39 -9.98 6.65
CA ASN A 97 -8.11 -10.66 6.73
C ASN A 97 -7.06 -10.00 5.83
N ILE A 98 -5.80 -10.21 6.22
CA ILE A 98 -4.63 -9.89 5.39
C ILE A 98 -3.96 -11.20 5.04
N SER A 99 -3.70 -11.44 3.75
CA SER A 99 -2.87 -12.57 3.33
C SER A 99 -1.51 -12.06 2.85
N VAL A 100 -0.46 -12.81 3.16
CA VAL A 100 0.91 -12.57 2.73
C VAL A 100 1.37 -13.81 1.99
N PHE A 101 1.60 -13.65 0.70
CA PHE A 101 2.11 -14.68 -0.19
C PHE A 101 3.63 -14.55 -0.31
N THR A 102 4.38 -15.60 0.06
CA THR A 102 5.85 -15.62 -0.02
C THR A 102 6.30 -16.65 -1.03
N SER A 103 7.05 -16.24 -2.05
CA SER A 103 7.59 -17.17 -3.05
C SER A 103 8.65 -18.07 -2.43
N ARG A 104 8.54 -19.36 -2.70
CA ARG A 104 9.55 -20.38 -2.36
C ARG A 104 10.53 -20.57 -3.51
N ALA A 105 11.69 -21.15 -3.22
CA ALA A 105 12.74 -21.43 -4.20
C ALA A 105 12.35 -22.51 -5.23
N ASP A 106 11.35 -23.34 -4.92
CA ASP A 106 10.80 -24.38 -5.81
C ASP A 106 9.75 -23.83 -6.80
N GLY A 107 9.45 -22.53 -6.75
CA GLY A 107 8.38 -21.90 -7.53
C GLY A 107 6.99 -22.01 -6.90
N GLY A 108 6.88 -22.62 -5.71
CA GLY A 108 5.67 -22.61 -4.90
C GLY A 108 5.48 -21.29 -4.15
N TRP A 109 4.31 -21.14 -3.53
CA TRP A 109 3.98 -19.98 -2.69
C TRP A 109 3.53 -20.45 -1.30
N ASP A 110 4.14 -19.86 -0.28
CA ASP A 110 3.67 -19.90 1.10
C ASP A 110 2.57 -18.88 1.32
N VAL A 111 1.52 -19.28 2.01
CA VAL A 111 0.42 -18.38 2.39
C VAL A 111 0.42 -18.22 3.90
N SER A 112 0.69 -17.00 4.36
CA SER A 112 0.53 -16.60 5.76
C SER A 112 -0.68 -15.67 5.88
N ARG A 113 -1.55 -15.90 6.86
CA ARG A 113 -2.78 -15.12 7.05
C ARG A 113 -2.81 -14.45 8.40
N ILE A 114 -3.28 -13.20 8.42
CA ILE A 114 -3.63 -12.44 9.62
C ILE A 114 -5.14 -12.44 9.71
N ASP A 115 -5.68 -13.35 10.52
CA ASP A 115 -7.11 -13.46 10.74
C ASP A 115 -7.64 -12.31 11.58
N GLN A 116 -8.81 -11.79 11.19
CA GLN A 116 -9.49 -10.72 11.92
C GLN A 116 -8.59 -9.50 12.13
N ALA A 117 -7.77 -9.17 11.13
CA ALA A 117 -6.93 -7.98 11.13
C ALA A 117 -7.78 -6.72 11.33
N HIS A 118 -8.87 -6.60 10.58
CA HIS A 118 -9.90 -5.57 10.77
C HIS A 118 -11.28 -6.21 10.60
N PRO A 119 -12.08 -6.41 11.67
CA PRO A 119 -13.33 -7.19 11.61
C PRO A 119 -14.36 -6.71 10.58
N VAL A 120 -14.31 -5.42 10.20
CA VAL A 120 -15.23 -4.81 9.22
C VAL A 120 -14.70 -4.89 7.78
N GLY A 121 -13.39 -5.09 7.61
CA GLY A 121 -12.73 -5.11 6.30
C GLY A 121 -11.42 -4.32 6.29
N VAL A 122 -10.44 -4.81 5.53
CA VAL A 122 -9.16 -4.15 5.29
C VAL A 122 -9.23 -3.36 4.01
N THR A 123 -8.87 -2.09 4.05
CA THR A 123 -8.94 -1.16 2.90
C THR A 123 -7.58 -0.93 2.28
N SER A 124 -6.51 -0.97 3.08
CA SER A 124 -5.15 -0.69 2.63
C SER A 124 -4.11 -1.46 3.45
N VAL A 125 -2.98 -1.73 2.82
CA VAL A 125 -1.81 -2.43 3.37
C VAL A 125 -0.54 -1.81 2.80
N SER A 126 0.44 -1.49 3.65
CA SER A 126 1.75 -1.02 3.20
C SER A 126 2.86 -1.71 3.97
N TRP A 127 3.92 -2.09 3.27
CA TRP A 127 5.11 -2.68 3.89
C TRP A 127 5.97 -1.61 4.55
N ALA A 128 6.55 -1.95 5.69
CA ALA A 128 7.65 -1.18 6.23
C ALA A 128 8.94 -1.42 5.42
N PRO A 129 9.87 -0.47 5.42
CA PRO A 129 11.22 -0.68 4.90
C PRO A 129 11.90 -1.88 5.57
N SER A 130 12.71 -2.63 4.80
CA SER A 130 13.47 -3.79 5.29
C SER A 130 14.58 -3.43 6.27
N THR A 131 15.05 -2.18 6.22
CA THR A 131 16.08 -1.62 7.10
C THR A 131 15.46 -1.10 8.39
N ALA A 132 16.07 -1.44 9.52
CA ALA A 132 15.74 -0.82 10.80
C ALA A 132 15.90 0.73 10.72
N PRO A 133 15.11 1.50 11.48
CA PRO A 133 15.22 2.96 11.51
C PRO A 133 16.67 3.39 11.79
N GLY A 134 17.18 4.34 11.00
CA GLY A 134 18.56 4.83 11.10
C GLY A 134 19.64 3.98 10.41
N ALA A 135 19.31 2.81 9.83
CA ALA A 135 20.27 2.04 9.05
C ALA A 135 20.45 2.63 7.64
N LEU A 136 21.69 2.71 7.18
CA LEU A 136 22.01 3.08 5.80
C LEU A 136 21.87 1.85 4.90
N VAL A 137 21.39 2.06 3.66
CA VAL A 137 21.33 1.02 2.63
C VAL A 137 22.74 0.46 2.43
N GLY A 138 22.95 -0.81 2.81
CA GLY A 138 24.25 -1.50 2.67
C GLY A 138 24.85 -2.10 3.95
N SER A 139 24.31 -1.83 5.14
CA SER A 139 24.76 -2.53 6.36
C SER A 139 24.07 -3.90 6.47
N GLY A 140 24.57 -4.91 5.76
CA GLY A 140 24.07 -6.30 5.77
C GLY A 140 24.27 -7.06 7.09
N LEU A 141 23.99 -6.43 8.24
CA LEU A 141 24.27 -6.95 9.58
C LEU A 141 23.05 -7.07 10.49
N LEU A 142 21.84 -6.74 10.00
CA LEU A 142 20.62 -6.86 10.79
C LEU A 142 19.64 -7.78 10.06
N ASP A 143 19.06 -8.73 10.81
CA ASP A 143 17.97 -9.56 10.30
C ASP A 143 16.83 -8.64 9.86
N PRO A 144 16.37 -8.75 8.61
CA PRO A 144 15.40 -7.82 8.07
C PRO A 144 14.05 -8.06 8.77
N VAL A 145 13.48 -6.98 9.30
CA VAL A 145 12.26 -7.08 10.09
C VAL A 145 11.06 -6.98 9.17
N GLN A 146 10.24 -8.03 9.10
CA GLN A 146 8.99 -7.99 8.35
C GLN A 146 7.91 -7.28 9.16
N LYS A 147 7.66 -6.01 8.79
CA LYS A 147 6.56 -5.21 9.29
C LYS A 147 5.64 -4.78 8.16
N LEU A 148 4.35 -4.71 8.45
CA LEU A 148 3.35 -4.12 7.57
C LEU A 148 2.38 -3.28 8.40
N CYS A 149 1.86 -2.21 7.82
CA CYS A 149 0.72 -1.50 8.37
C CYS A 149 -0.53 -1.79 7.53
N SER A 150 -1.68 -1.69 8.17
CA SER A 150 -2.98 -1.84 7.53
C SER A 150 -3.97 -0.80 8.02
N GLY A 151 -4.82 -0.34 7.11
CA GLY A 151 -6.00 0.46 7.41
C GLY A 151 -7.26 -0.37 7.24
N GLY A 152 -8.27 -0.09 8.05
CA GLY A 152 -9.55 -0.79 7.97
C GLY A 152 -10.77 0.10 8.07
N CYS A 153 -11.92 -0.51 7.76
CA CYS A 153 -13.25 0.06 7.95
C CYS A 153 -13.66 0.13 9.45
N ASP A 154 -12.79 -0.31 10.37
CA ASP A 154 -12.97 -0.19 11.82
C ASP A 154 -12.38 1.13 12.39
N ASN A 155 -12.01 2.07 11.50
CA ASN A 155 -11.46 3.39 11.81
C ASN A 155 -10.09 3.33 12.49
N THR A 156 -9.42 2.17 12.44
CA THR A 156 -8.10 1.99 13.05
C THR A 156 -7.04 1.75 11.99
N VAL A 157 -5.82 2.17 12.33
CA VAL A 157 -4.60 1.73 11.66
C VAL A 157 -3.90 0.73 12.59
N LYS A 158 -3.47 -0.39 12.04
CA LYS A 158 -2.76 -1.43 12.78
C LYS A 158 -1.40 -1.69 12.15
N VAL A 159 -0.42 -1.95 13.00
CA VAL A 159 0.94 -2.34 12.60
C VAL A 159 1.14 -3.77 13.02
N TRP A 160 1.64 -4.58 12.10
CA TRP A 160 1.87 -6.00 12.27
C TRP A 160 3.35 -6.28 12.08
N LYS A 161 3.88 -7.16 12.92
CA LYS A 161 5.25 -7.67 12.82
C LYS A 161 5.24 -9.18 12.80
N LEU A 162 6.05 -9.76 11.94
CA LEU A 162 6.25 -11.20 11.90
C LEU A 162 7.21 -11.62 13.01
N TYR A 163 6.73 -12.47 13.92
CA TYR A 163 7.52 -13.06 15.00
C TYR A 163 7.52 -14.58 14.85
N ASN A 164 8.69 -15.17 14.57
CA ASN A 164 8.88 -16.62 14.42
C ASN A 164 7.85 -17.29 13.48
N GLY A 165 7.52 -16.64 12.36
CA GLY A 165 6.54 -17.14 11.38
C GLY A 165 5.07 -16.85 11.72
N THR A 166 4.77 -16.21 12.85
CA THR A 166 3.42 -15.76 13.19
C THR A 166 3.33 -14.24 13.20
N TRP A 167 2.38 -13.70 12.46
CA TRP A 167 2.07 -12.27 12.49
C TRP A 167 1.39 -11.90 13.80
N LYS A 168 1.92 -10.87 14.47
CA LYS A 168 1.33 -10.28 15.68
C LYS A 168 1.21 -8.79 15.54
N MET A 169 0.21 -8.21 16.18
CA MET A 169 0.03 -6.77 16.25
C MET A 169 1.17 -6.16 17.10
N ASP A 170 1.95 -5.27 16.49
CA ASP A 170 3.11 -4.60 17.11
C ASP A 170 2.68 -3.29 17.80
N CYS A 171 1.63 -2.62 17.31
CA CYS A 171 1.05 -1.45 17.96
C CYS A 171 0.00 -1.87 19.01
N PHE A 172 0.27 -1.61 20.29
CA PHE A 172 -0.73 -1.77 21.34
C PHE A 172 -0.77 -0.51 22.22
N PRO A 173 -1.89 0.24 22.24
CA PRO A 173 -3.18 -0.02 21.55
C PRO A 173 -3.12 0.21 20.02
N ALA A 174 -4.20 -0.16 19.31
CA ALA A 174 -4.36 0.15 17.90
C ALA A 174 -4.40 1.67 17.68
N LEU A 175 -3.92 2.12 16.51
CA LEU A 175 -3.81 3.54 16.19
C LEU A 175 -5.19 4.08 15.85
N GLN A 176 -5.84 4.69 16.83
CA GLN A 176 -7.23 5.14 16.75
C GLN A 176 -7.31 6.66 16.96
N MET A 177 -7.23 7.40 15.86
CA MET A 177 -7.52 8.84 15.83
C MET A 177 -8.54 9.22 14.74
N HIS A 178 -8.77 8.34 13.77
CA HIS A 178 -9.78 8.54 12.74
C HIS A 178 -11.18 8.30 13.29
N THR A 179 -12.14 9.09 12.79
CA THR A 179 -13.55 8.97 13.18
C THR A 179 -14.39 8.19 12.19
N ASP A 180 -13.83 7.87 11.01
CA ASP A 180 -14.47 7.13 9.93
C ASP A 180 -13.45 6.22 9.22
N TRP A 181 -13.90 5.47 8.20
CA TRP A 181 -13.11 4.45 7.51
C TRP A 181 -11.75 4.97 7.05
N VAL A 182 -10.69 4.27 7.42
CA VAL A 182 -9.37 4.53 6.86
C VAL A 182 -9.40 4.09 5.40
N ARG A 183 -9.12 5.01 4.47
CA ARG A 183 -9.15 4.76 3.03
C ARG A 183 -7.82 4.26 2.51
N ASP A 184 -6.73 4.79 3.05
CA ASP A 184 -5.39 4.42 2.63
C ASP A 184 -4.37 4.61 3.75
N VAL A 185 -3.30 3.81 3.71
CA VAL A 185 -2.19 3.85 4.66
C VAL A 185 -0.90 3.63 3.89
N ALA A 186 0.07 4.51 4.09
CA ALA A 186 1.38 4.42 3.45
C ALA A 186 2.50 4.53 4.48
N TRP A 187 3.42 3.57 4.48
CA TRP A 187 4.62 3.59 5.30
C TRP A 187 5.72 4.38 4.59
N ALA A 188 6.32 5.34 5.27
CA ALA A 188 7.39 6.17 4.70
C ALA A 188 8.70 5.37 4.56
N PRO A 189 9.42 5.48 3.44
CA PRO A 189 10.74 4.89 3.33
C PRO A 189 11.72 5.58 4.29
N ASN A 190 12.33 4.79 5.19
CA ASN A 190 13.29 5.26 6.19
C ASN A 190 14.71 5.27 5.60
N LEU A 191 15.00 6.16 4.65
CA LEU A 191 16.38 6.34 4.16
C LEU A 191 17.22 7.12 5.19
N GLY A 192 17.66 6.43 6.24
CA GLY A 192 18.55 7.00 7.27
C GLY A 192 17.86 7.89 8.30
N LEU A 193 16.53 8.03 8.25
CA LEU A 193 15.77 8.69 9.32
C LEU A 193 15.72 7.78 10.56
N PRO A 194 15.94 8.33 11.77
CA PRO A 194 15.93 7.55 13.01
C PRO A 194 14.51 7.18 13.47
N LYS A 195 13.46 7.72 12.82
CA LYS A 195 12.05 7.50 13.17
C LYS A 195 11.36 6.76 12.03
N SER A 196 10.40 5.89 12.37
CA SER A 196 9.46 5.37 11.38
C SER A 196 8.23 6.25 11.30
N THR A 197 7.79 6.51 10.09
CA THR A 197 6.63 7.37 9.82
C THR A 197 5.60 6.61 8.98
N ILE A 198 4.33 6.73 9.33
CA ILE A 198 3.19 6.21 8.56
C ILE A 198 2.23 7.38 8.31
N ALA A 199 1.70 7.48 7.11
CA ALA A 199 0.58 8.36 6.79
C ALA A 199 -0.70 7.52 6.69
N SER A 200 -1.79 8.01 7.26
CA SER A 200 -3.12 7.44 7.06
C SER A 200 -4.10 8.51 6.58
N ALA A 201 -4.91 8.14 5.60
CA ALA A 201 -6.00 8.94 5.06
C ALA A 201 -7.33 8.27 5.36
N SER A 202 -8.34 9.06 5.70
CA SER A 202 -9.67 8.56 6.05
C SER A 202 -10.78 9.29 5.32
N GLN A 203 -11.93 8.64 5.33
CA GLN A 203 -13.22 9.18 4.92
C GLN A 203 -13.62 10.43 5.73
N ASP A 204 -13.11 10.57 6.96
CA ASP A 204 -13.34 11.74 7.81
C ASP A 204 -12.69 13.04 7.29
N GLY A 205 -11.90 12.94 6.23
CA GLY A 205 -11.21 14.06 5.58
C GLY A 205 -9.91 14.48 6.26
N LYS A 206 -9.45 13.74 7.26
CA LYS A 206 -8.19 13.99 7.94
C LYS A 206 -7.10 13.10 7.39
N VAL A 207 -5.91 13.68 7.28
CA VAL A 207 -4.67 12.92 7.14
C VAL A 207 -3.93 12.96 8.46
N ILE A 208 -3.51 11.79 8.95
CA ILE A 208 -2.80 11.64 10.21
C ILE A 208 -1.43 11.05 9.93
N ILE A 209 -0.42 11.64 10.55
CA ILE A 209 0.96 11.17 10.50
C ILE A 209 1.27 10.51 11.83
N TRP A 210 1.62 9.23 11.78
CA TRP A 210 2.04 8.43 12.91
C TRP A 210 3.54 8.33 12.90
N THR A 211 4.18 8.72 13.99
CA THR A 211 5.63 8.61 14.14
C THR A 211 5.98 7.74 15.33
N VAL A 212 7.07 6.99 15.20
CA VAL A 212 7.65 6.22 16.31
C VAL A 212 9.17 6.35 16.26
N ALA A 213 9.76 6.75 17.39
CA ALA A 213 11.18 7.06 17.47
C ALA A 213 12.06 5.82 17.66
N LYS A 214 11.62 4.85 18.46
CA LYS A 214 12.34 3.57 18.64
C LYS A 214 11.38 2.40 18.59
N GLU A 215 11.90 1.25 18.22
CA GLU A 215 11.12 0.02 18.25
C GLU A 215 10.69 -0.31 19.68
N GLY A 216 9.39 -0.52 19.88
CA GLY A 216 8.76 -0.73 21.19
C GLY A 216 8.20 0.53 21.85
N ASP A 217 8.47 1.72 21.30
CA ASP A 217 7.80 2.94 21.74
C ASP A 217 6.35 2.97 21.24
N GLN A 218 5.53 3.79 21.90
CA GLN A 218 4.17 4.07 21.46
C GLN A 218 4.18 4.95 20.22
N TRP A 219 3.25 4.70 19.31
CA TRP A 219 3.06 5.53 18.12
C TRP A 219 2.38 6.84 18.50
N GLU A 220 2.97 7.94 18.07
CA GLU A 220 2.41 9.28 18.25
C GLU A 220 1.74 9.73 16.95
N GLY A 221 0.43 9.98 17.01
CA GLY A 221 -0.34 10.48 15.88
C GLY A 221 -0.50 12.00 15.93
N LYS A 222 -0.20 12.68 14.81
CA LYS A 222 -0.42 14.12 14.61
C LYS A 222 -1.32 14.32 13.40
N VAL A 223 -2.38 15.11 13.55
CA VAL A 223 -3.22 15.51 12.42
C VAL A 223 -2.41 16.46 11.53
N LEU A 224 -2.20 16.08 10.28
CA LEU A 224 -1.48 16.89 9.28
C LEU A 224 -2.37 18.02 8.77
N HIS A 225 -3.56 17.66 8.28
CA HIS A 225 -4.55 18.62 7.81
C HIS A 225 -5.94 17.99 7.78
N ASP A 226 -6.95 18.84 7.91
CA ASP A 226 -8.35 18.48 7.71
C ASP A 226 -8.82 19.10 6.39
N PHE A 227 -9.02 18.26 5.39
CA PHE A 227 -9.43 18.65 4.04
C PHE A 227 -10.94 18.90 3.95
N GLY A 228 -11.71 18.57 4.99
CA GLY A 228 -13.18 18.66 5.00
C GLY A 228 -13.88 17.76 3.97
N THR A 229 -13.12 16.96 3.22
CA THR A 229 -13.60 16.05 2.17
C THR A 229 -12.84 14.74 2.24
N PRO A 230 -13.43 13.61 1.81
CA PRO A 230 -12.78 12.30 1.92
C PRO A 230 -11.42 12.27 1.22
N VAL A 231 -10.41 11.74 1.90
CA VAL A 231 -9.07 11.56 1.31
C VAL A 231 -8.94 10.11 0.85
N TRP A 232 -8.64 9.92 -0.44
CA TRP A 232 -8.71 8.60 -1.08
C TRP A 232 -7.40 7.84 -1.06
N ARG A 233 -6.28 8.53 -1.29
CA ARG A 233 -4.94 7.93 -1.41
C ARG A 233 -3.87 8.79 -0.80
N VAL A 234 -2.86 8.13 -0.24
CA VAL A 234 -1.64 8.74 0.27
C VAL A 234 -0.42 8.00 -0.28
N SER A 235 0.60 8.74 -0.71
CA SER A 235 1.83 8.13 -1.23
C SER A 235 3.06 8.91 -0.82
N TRP A 236 4.06 8.19 -0.33
CA TRP A 236 5.34 8.76 0.02
C TRP A 236 6.27 8.83 -1.18
N SER A 237 7.00 9.93 -1.30
CA SER A 237 8.17 10.01 -2.16
C SER A 237 9.22 8.99 -1.70
N LEU A 238 10.02 8.48 -2.64
CA LEU A 238 11.08 7.52 -2.37
C LEU A 238 12.10 8.03 -1.34
N THR A 239 12.30 9.35 -1.26
CA THR A 239 13.20 9.96 -0.25
C THR A 239 12.57 10.07 1.14
N GLY A 240 11.28 9.76 1.29
CA GLY A 240 10.54 9.84 2.56
C GLY A 240 10.14 11.26 2.99
N ASN A 241 10.53 12.29 2.23
CA ASN A 241 10.39 13.68 2.65
C ASN A 241 9.14 14.40 2.15
N ILE A 242 8.44 13.83 1.16
CA ILE A 242 7.26 14.43 0.54
C ILE A 242 6.12 13.41 0.58
N LEU A 243 4.96 13.85 1.01
CA LEU A 243 3.71 13.10 0.98
C LEU A 243 2.78 13.67 -0.09
N ALA A 244 2.32 12.83 -1.00
CA ALA A 244 1.24 13.15 -1.92
C ALA A 244 -0.10 12.71 -1.30
N VAL A 245 -1.08 13.61 -1.32
CA VAL A 245 -2.42 13.38 -0.78
C VAL A 245 -3.44 13.66 -1.88
N ALA A 246 -4.27 12.66 -2.20
CA ALA A 246 -5.36 12.80 -3.17
C ALA A 246 -6.70 12.98 -2.42
N ASP A 247 -7.30 14.16 -2.58
CA ASP A 247 -8.55 14.53 -1.90
C ASP A 247 -9.80 14.21 -2.75
N GLY A 248 -10.97 14.42 -2.15
CA GLY A 248 -12.27 14.21 -2.80
C GLY A 248 -12.69 15.35 -3.73
N ASN A 249 -11.92 16.44 -3.80
CA ASN A 249 -12.16 17.58 -4.68
C ASN A 249 -11.44 17.46 -6.03
N ASN A 250 -10.90 16.28 -6.34
CA ASN A 250 -10.08 15.99 -7.52
C ASN A 250 -8.72 16.71 -7.51
N ASN A 251 -8.25 17.17 -6.36
CA ASN A 251 -6.94 17.80 -6.24
C ASN A 251 -5.93 16.83 -5.63
N VAL A 252 -4.68 16.95 -6.09
CA VAL A 252 -3.54 16.27 -5.45
C VAL A 252 -2.66 17.32 -4.79
N THR A 253 -2.50 17.22 -3.48
CA THR A 253 -1.66 18.14 -2.70
C THR A 253 -0.37 17.46 -2.27
N LEU A 254 0.75 18.19 -2.35
CA LEU A 254 2.05 17.73 -1.89
C LEU A 254 2.39 18.40 -0.57
N TRP A 255 2.83 17.61 0.40
CA TRP A 255 3.14 18.04 1.75
C TRP A 255 4.57 17.68 2.13
N LYS A 256 5.23 18.55 2.88
CA LYS A 256 6.58 18.33 3.39
C LYS A 256 6.65 18.75 4.86
N GLU A 257 7.35 17.96 5.66
CA GLU A 257 7.67 18.31 7.04
C GLU A 257 8.76 19.40 7.06
N ALA A 258 8.47 20.51 7.71
CA ALA A 258 9.41 21.59 7.97
C ALA A 258 10.28 21.25 9.20
N VAL A 259 11.35 22.03 9.42
CA VAL A 259 12.34 21.78 10.50
C VAL A 259 11.73 21.91 11.90
N ASP A 260 10.61 22.62 12.01
CA ASP A 260 9.80 22.76 13.23
C ASP A 260 8.88 21.56 13.51
N GLY A 261 8.82 20.57 12.61
CA GLY A 261 7.91 19.42 12.70
C GLY A 261 6.48 19.73 12.27
N GLU A 262 6.23 20.90 11.67
CA GLU A 262 4.96 21.23 11.04
C GLU A 262 4.93 20.77 9.59
N TRP A 263 3.78 20.28 9.15
CA TRP A 263 3.57 19.87 7.77
C TRP A 263 3.07 21.05 6.96
N GLN A 264 3.81 21.40 5.91
CA GLN A 264 3.47 22.49 5.02
C GLN A 264 3.10 21.96 3.64
N GLN A 265 2.05 22.52 3.08
CA GLN A 265 1.65 22.28 1.70
C GLN A 265 2.64 22.96 0.77
N VAL A 266 3.28 22.17 -0.10
CA VAL A 266 4.28 22.62 -1.07
C VAL A 266 3.61 23.07 -2.35
N THR A 267 2.66 22.28 -2.86
CA THR A 267 2.02 22.52 -4.17
C THR A 267 0.66 21.83 -4.24
N VAL A 268 -0.25 22.39 -5.03
CA VAL A 268 -1.46 21.73 -5.51
C VAL A 268 -1.26 21.40 -6.98
N VAL A 269 -1.51 20.15 -7.34
CA VAL A 269 -1.67 19.74 -8.73
C VAL A 269 -3.16 19.73 -9.00
N GLU A 270 -3.59 20.72 -9.77
CA GLU A 270 -4.94 20.78 -10.32
C GLU A 270 -5.03 19.89 -11.57
N PRO A 271 -6.20 19.28 -11.85
CA PRO A 271 -6.42 18.39 -12.98
C PRO A 271 -6.27 19.06 -14.35
#